data_AF-E4KR09-F1
#
_entry.id   AF-E4KR09-F1
#
_cell.length_a   1.000
_cell.length_b   1.000
_cell.length_c   1.000
_cell.angle_alpha   90.00
_cell.angle_beta   90.00
_cell.angle_gamma   90.00
#
_symmetry.space_group_name_H-M   'P 1'
#
loop_
_entity.id
_entity.type
_entity.pdbx_description
1 polymer ?
#
loop_
_entity_poly.entity_id
_entity_poly.type
_entity_poly.pdbx_seq_one_letter_code
_entity_poly.pdbx_strand_id
1 'polypeptide(L)'
;MDNQVIINLLDEAENDLIRLNDKVAQLRKAIDDLNAENNQLRMRNHALNDQLIEAKQNDLNPEQNNQELADLSVGDTQPAAPAINGKARLQSFYDEGIHICHLYFGSPRHSDESCIFCQTVLDSLEEQ
;
A
#
# COMPACT_ATOMS: atom_id res chain seq x y z
N MET A 1 -53.03 -17.74 -17.95
CA MET A 1 -51.82 -17.12 -18.53
C MET A 1 -51.09 -16.37 -17.43
N ASP A 2 -50.56 -17.07 -16.43
CA ASP A 2 -49.93 -16.41 -15.27
C ASP A 2 -48.59 -17.03 -14.90
N ASN A 3 -48.48 -18.37 -14.93
CA ASN A 3 -47.25 -19.04 -14.50
C ASN A 3 -46.06 -18.85 -15.46
N GLN A 4 -46.28 -18.78 -16.78
CA GLN A 4 -45.17 -18.62 -17.73
C GLN A 4 -44.52 -17.23 -17.66
N VAL A 5 -45.31 -16.19 -17.38
CA VAL A 5 -44.80 -14.83 -17.19
C VAL A 5 -43.98 -14.76 -15.91
N ILE A 6 -44.48 -15.37 -14.83
CA ILE A 6 -43.77 -15.45 -13.55
C ILE A 6 -42.45 -16.22 -13.70
N ILE A 7 -42.43 -17.33 -14.43
CA ILE A 7 -41.20 -18.11 -14.70
C ILE A 7 -40.19 -17.26 -15.48
N ASN A 8 -40.61 -16.60 -16.57
CA ASN A 8 -39.71 -15.76 -17.35
C ASN A 8 -39.14 -14.59 -16.53
N LEU A 9 -39.94 -13.97 -15.66
CA LEU A 9 -39.46 -12.92 -14.73
C LEU A 9 -38.48 -13.48 -13.69
N LEU A 10 -38.68 -14.72 -13.25
CA LEU A 10 -37.75 -15.40 -12.35
C LEU A 10 -36.41 -15.66 -13.06
N ASP A 11 -36.44 -16.13 -14.31
CA ASP A 11 -35.26 -16.37 -15.14
C ASP A 11 -34.49 -15.07 -15.41
N GLU A 12 -35.20 -13.96 -15.68
CA GLU A 12 -34.58 -12.64 -15.81
C GLU A 12 -33.90 -12.19 -14.52
N ALA A 13 -34.58 -12.33 -13.37
CA ALA A 13 -34.01 -11.98 -12.07
C ALA A 13 -32.78 -12.87 -11.73
N GLU A 14 -32.81 -14.16 -12.07
CA GLU A 14 -31.67 -15.05 -11.89
C GLU A 14 -30.46 -14.61 -12.73
N ASN A 15 -30.69 -14.25 -14.00
CA ASN A 15 -29.64 -13.74 -14.88
C ASN A 15 -29.06 -12.41 -14.37
N ASP A 16 -29.90 -11.51 -13.84
CA ASP A 16 -29.45 -10.27 -13.23
C ASP A 16 -28.61 -10.51 -11.97
N LEU A 17 -28.97 -11.50 -11.14
CA LEU A 17 -28.18 -11.89 -9.98
C LEU A 17 -26.80 -12.43 -10.38
N ILE A 18 -26.73 -13.27 -11.41
CA ILE A 18 -25.45 -13.78 -11.94
C ILE A 18 -24.59 -12.61 -12.44
N ARG A 19 -25.17 -11.71 -13.23
CA ARG A 19 -24.46 -10.54 -13.75
C ARG A 19 -23.98 -9.62 -12.63
N LEU A 20 -24.78 -9.43 -11.58
CA LEU A 20 -24.38 -8.66 -10.41
C LEU A 20 -23.21 -9.31 -9.69
N ASN A 21 -23.25 -10.64 -9.48
CA ASN A 21 -22.16 -11.38 -8.86
C ASN A 21 -20.85 -11.24 -9.66
N ASP A 22 -20.91 -11.35 -10.99
CA ASP A 22 -19.75 -11.13 -11.86
C ASP A 22 -19.19 -9.72 -11.75
N LYS A 23 -20.07 -8.71 -11.63
CA LYS A 23 -19.66 -7.32 -11.44
C LYS A 23 -19.01 -7.09 -10.07
N VAL A 24 -19.52 -7.71 -9.02
CA VAL A 24 -18.91 -7.66 -7.68
C VAL A 24 -17.53 -8.31 -7.70
N ALA A 25 -17.37 -9.46 -8.37
CA ALA A 25 -16.06 -10.11 -8.52
C ALA A 25 -15.05 -9.24 -9.28
N GLN A 26 -15.49 -8.60 -10.37
CA GLN A 26 -14.66 -7.65 -11.14
C GLN A 26 -14.24 -6.44 -10.30
N LEU A 27 -15.17 -5.86 -9.53
CA LEU A 27 -14.88 -4.73 -8.66
C LEU A 27 -13.90 -5.11 -7.54
N ARG A 28 -14.08 -6.28 -6.92
CA ARG A 28 -13.15 -6.78 -5.90
C ARG A 28 -11.73 -6.87 -6.45
N LYS A 29 -11.57 -7.48 -7.63
CA LYS A 29 -10.27 -7.56 -8.29
C LYS A 29 -9.67 -6.17 -8.56
N ALA A 30 -10.47 -5.23 -9.06
CA ALA A 30 -10.00 -3.88 -9.32
C ALA A 30 -9.54 -3.15 -8.05
N ILE A 31 -10.23 -3.36 -6.92
CA ILE A 31 -9.82 -2.83 -5.61
C ILE A 31 -8.49 -3.45 -5.17
N ASP A 32 -8.33 -4.77 -5.31
CA ASP A 32 -7.09 -5.46 -4.94
C ASP A 32 -5.90 -4.94 -5.79
N ASP A 33 -6.10 -4.78 -7.10
CA ASP A 33 -5.09 -4.23 -8.02
C ASP A 33 -4.71 -2.79 -7.66
N LEU A 34 -5.71 -1.92 -7.38
CA LEU A 34 -5.48 -0.53 -6.99
C LEU A 34 -4.78 -0.41 -5.64
N ASN A 35 -5.10 -1.26 -4.67
CA ASN A 35 -4.44 -1.27 -3.38
C ASN A 35 -2.96 -1.65 -3.53
N ALA A 36 -2.66 -2.67 -4.34
CA ALA A 36 -1.28 -3.06 -4.63
C ALA A 36 -0.50 -1.92 -5.30
N GLU A 37 -1.09 -1.24 -6.30
CA GLU A 37 -0.47 -0.08 -6.95
C GLU A 37 -0.25 1.08 -5.97
N ASN A 38 -1.26 1.39 -5.15
CA ASN A 38 -1.17 2.46 -4.15
C ASN A 38 -0.02 2.20 -3.17
N ASN A 39 0.08 0.99 -2.64
CA ASN A 39 1.17 0.59 -1.74
C ASN A 39 2.54 0.74 -2.40
N GLN A 40 2.70 0.30 -3.66
CA GLN A 40 3.95 0.50 -4.40
C GLN A 40 4.29 1.98 -4.57
N LEU A 41 3.30 2.81 -4.87
CA LEU A 41 3.49 4.26 -5.01
C LEU A 41 3.89 4.90 -3.68
N ARG A 42 3.24 4.53 -2.57
CA ARG A 42 3.61 4.99 -1.21
C ARG A 42 5.08 4.67 -0.95
N MET A 43 5.50 3.42 -1.14
CA MET A 43 6.89 3.01 -0.90
C MET A 43 7.90 3.79 -1.77
N ARG A 44 7.62 3.98 -3.07
CA ARG A 44 8.49 4.75 -3.97
C ARG A 44 8.53 6.24 -3.61
N ASN A 45 7.39 6.82 -3.24
CA ASN A 45 7.30 8.22 -2.85
C ASN A 45 8.18 8.49 -1.63
N HIS A 46 8.10 7.64 -0.61
CA HIS A 46 8.97 7.75 0.56
C HIS A 46 10.45 7.61 0.22
N ALA A 47 10.83 6.66 -0.63
CA ALA A 47 12.23 6.50 -1.05
C ALA A 47 12.75 7.76 -1.80
N LEU A 48 11.92 8.38 -2.64
CA LEU A 48 12.27 9.64 -3.30
C LEU A 48 12.39 10.80 -2.31
N ASN A 49 11.48 10.88 -1.34
CA ASN A 49 11.53 11.91 -0.31
C ASN A 49 12.81 11.81 0.53
N ASP A 50 13.26 10.59 0.87
CA ASP A 50 14.53 10.38 1.55
C ASP A 50 15.71 10.93 0.73
N GLN A 51 15.78 10.59 -0.55
CA GLN A 51 16.84 11.07 -1.44
C GLN A 51 16.83 12.60 -1.56
N LEU A 52 15.65 13.22 -1.57
CA LEU A 52 15.52 14.69 -1.58
C LEU A 52 16.01 15.31 -0.26
N ILE A 53 15.70 14.69 0.88
CA ILE A 53 16.16 15.14 2.19
C ILE A 53 17.69 15.02 2.27
N GLU A 54 18.26 13.88 1.86
CA GLU A 54 19.71 13.66 1.82
C GLU A 54 20.42 14.65 0.89
N ALA A 55 19.87 14.92 -0.30
CA ALA A 55 20.43 15.90 -1.23
C ALA A 55 20.41 17.31 -0.63
N LYS A 56 19.29 17.74 -0.03
CA LYS A 56 19.20 19.06 0.64
C LYS A 56 20.13 19.20 1.83
N GLN A 57 20.36 18.13 2.59
CA GLN A 57 21.30 18.12 3.72
C GLN A 57 22.75 18.24 3.26
N ASN A 58 23.10 17.71 2.08
CA ASN A 58 24.43 17.83 1.50
C ASN A 58 24.70 19.20 0.86
N ASP A 59 23.66 19.92 0.43
CA ASP A 59 23.77 21.23 -0.24
C ASP A 59 23.66 22.45 0.70
N LEU A 60 23.26 22.31 1.96
CA LEU A 60 22.98 23.44 2.87
C LEU A 60 23.75 23.41 4.20
N ASN A 61 24.21 24.59 4.61
CA ASN A 61 24.90 24.86 5.89
C ASN A 61 23.98 24.51 7.09
N PRO A 62 24.49 23.97 8.22
CA PRO A 62 23.68 23.32 9.26
C PRO A 62 22.65 24.18 10.03
N GLU A 63 22.63 25.50 9.84
CA GLU A 63 21.91 26.43 10.72
C GLU A 63 20.42 26.66 10.34
N GLN A 64 19.93 26.12 9.22
CA GLN A 64 18.54 26.36 8.74
C GLN A 64 17.60 25.14 8.88
N ASN A 65 18.08 24.05 9.48
CA ASN A 65 17.52 22.69 9.35
C ASN A 65 16.15 22.43 10.05
N ASN A 66 15.60 23.33 10.86
CA ASN A 66 14.51 22.93 11.77
C ASN A 66 13.08 23.35 11.38
N GLN A 67 12.88 24.11 10.29
CA GLN A 67 11.54 24.64 9.97
C GLN A 67 10.96 24.22 8.61
N GLU A 68 11.78 23.87 7.61
CA GLU A 68 11.26 23.45 6.28
C GLU A 68 11.10 21.93 6.10
N LEU A 69 11.73 21.08 6.93
CA LEU A 69 11.55 19.62 6.84
C LEU A 69 10.16 19.15 7.31
N ALA A 70 9.41 20.00 8.03
CA ALA A 70 8.05 19.69 8.48
C ALA A 70 7.01 19.79 7.35
N ASP A 71 7.29 20.56 6.30
CA ASP A 71 6.31 20.89 5.24
C ASP A 71 6.29 19.86 4.09
N LEU A 72 7.31 19.01 3.97
CA LEU A 72 7.34 17.91 3.00
C LEU A 72 6.60 16.64 3.48
N SER A 73 6.13 16.63 4.72
CA SER A 73 5.33 15.55 5.30
C SER A 73 3.83 15.75 5.03
N VAL A 74 3.43 15.85 3.76
CA VAL A 74 2.02 15.91 3.40
C VAL A 74 1.49 14.49 3.20
N GLY A 75 0.89 13.92 4.26
CA GLY A 75 0.17 12.64 4.22
C GLY A 75 0.05 11.96 5.59
N ASP A 76 -1.03 12.27 6.30
CA ASP A 76 -1.59 11.64 7.52
C ASP A 76 -0.70 11.33 8.74
N THR A 77 -0.90 12.15 9.78
CA THR A 77 -0.85 11.85 11.22
C THR A 77 0.30 10.97 11.74
N GLN A 78 1.52 11.51 11.73
CA GLN A 78 2.42 11.35 12.88
C GLN A 78 3.42 12.50 12.94
N PRO A 79 3.80 12.97 14.15
CA PRO A 79 4.72 14.08 14.31
C PRO A 79 6.05 13.73 13.63
N ALA A 80 6.57 14.68 12.85
CA ALA A 80 7.86 14.62 12.19
C ALA A 80 8.94 14.20 13.20
N ALA A 81 9.25 12.90 13.20
CA ALA A 81 10.38 12.33 13.90
C ALA A 81 11.62 12.51 13.00
N PRO A 82 12.79 12.80 13.59
CA PRO A 82 14.02 13.03 12.84
C PRO A 82 14.33 11.80 12.00
N ALA A 83 14.69 12.01 10.72
CA ALA A 83 15.20 11.01 9.78
C ALA A 83 14.78 9.56 10.13
N ILE A 84 13.53 9.19 9.84
CA ILE A 84 13.08 7.81 10.04
C ILE A 84 13.99 6.93 9.18
N ASN A 85 14.91 6.21 9.83
CA ASN A 85 15.81 5.25 9.20
C ASN A 85 15.00 4.38 8.22
N GLY A 86 15.52 4.16 7.00
CA GLY A 86 14.81 3.39 5.96
C GLY A 86 14.25 2.04 6.46
N LYS A 87 14.93 1.41 7.42
CA LYS A 87 14.45 0.23 8.15
C LYS A 87 13.11 0.44 8.88
N ALA A 88 12.99 1.50 9.68
CA ALA A 88 11.77 1.75 10.46
C ALA A 88 10.55 1.97 9.56
N ARG A 89 10.76 2.55 8.38
CA ARG A 89 9.69 2.68 7.38
C ARG A 89 9.35 1.36 6.70
N LEU A 90 10.34 0.54 6.34
CA LEU A 90 10.07 -0.80 5.81
C LEU A 90 9.36 -1.68 6.85
N GLN A 91 9.69 -1.52 8.13
CA GLN A 91 8.98 -2.16 9.24
C GLN A 91 7.53 -1.70 9.29
N SER A 92 7.24 -0.40 9.17
CA SER A 92 5.85 0.08 9.20
C SER A 92 5.01 -0.51 8.05
N PHE A 93 5.57 -0.61 6.84
CA PHE A 93 4.89 -1.29 5.73
C PHE A 93 4.66 -2.77 6.01
N TYR A 94 5.65 -3.46 6.59
CA TYR A 94 5.51 -4.86 6.95
C TYR A 94 4.41 -5.09 8.00
N ASP A 95 4.35 -4.22 9.00
CA ASP A 95 3.35 -4.24 10.09
C ASP A 95 1.94 -3.87 9.58
N GLU A 96 1.85 -3.00 8.57
CA GLU A 96 0.61 -2.72 7.81
C GLU A 96 0.13 -3.92 6.97
N GLY A 97 0.88 -5.02 6.93
CA GLY A 97 0.55 -6.20 6.14
C GLY A 97 0.96 -6.09 4.68
N ILE A 98 1.90 -5.21 4.33
CA ILE A 98 2.38 -4.99 2.97
C ILE A 98 3.71 -5.74 2.78
N HIS A 99 3.83 -6.46 1.67
CA HIS A 99 5.08 -7.12 1.32
C HIS A 99 6.15 -6.11 0.89
N ILE A 100 7.30 -6.14 1.56
CA ILE A 100 8.50 -5.35 1.22
C ILE A 100 9.54 -6.14 0.43
N CYS A 101 9.34 -7.45 0.27
CA CYS A 101 10.27 -8.32 -0.46
C CYS A 101 10.11 -8.18 -1.97
N HIS A 102 11.16 -8.54 -2.72
CA HIS A 102 11.15 -8.45 -4.18
C HIS A 102 10.03 -9.27 -4.86
N LEU A 103 9.68 -10.44 -4.30
CA LEU A 103 8.71 -11.35 -4.90
C LEU A 103 7.29 -10.78 -4.94
N TYR A 104 6.92 -10.01 -3.91
CA TYR A 104 5.54 -9.59 -3.67
C TYR A 104 5.43 -8.08 -3.42
N PHE A 105 6.41 -7.31 -3.89
CA PHE A 105 6.57 -5.90 -3.52
C PHE A 105 5.29 -5.06 -3.64
N GLY A 106 4.85 -4.48 -2.52
CA GLY A 106 3.65 -3.64 -2.40
C GLY A 106 2.31 -4.40 -2.38
N SER A 107 2.30 -5.71 -2.59
CA SER A 107 1.06 -6.50 -2.49
C SER A 107 0.64 -6.71 -1.02
N PRO A 108 -0.67 -6.85 -0.74
CA PRO A 108 -1.16 -7.17 0.60
C PRO A 108 -0.83 -8.63 0.97
N ARG A 109 -0.56 -8.87 2.25
CA ARG A 109 -0.42 -10.21 2.83
C ARG A 109 -1.81 -10.84 3.02
N HIS A 110 -2.03 -12.02 2.45
CA HIS A 110 -3.33 -12.71 2.43
C HIS A 110 -3.77 -13.33 3.76
N SER A 111 -2.87 -13.40 4.72
CA SER A 111 -3.05 -13.94 6.06
C SER A 111 -2.01 -13.23 6.91
N ASP A 112 -2.31 -12.89 8.17
CA ASP A 112 -1.35 -12.22 9.09
C ASP A 112 -0.07 -13.05 9.38
N GLU A 113 0.21 -14.08 8.58
CA GLU A 113 1.38 -14.93 8.56
C GLU A 113 2.64 -14.18 8.15
N SER A 114 3.72 -14.38 8.91
CA SER A 114 5.01 -13.75 8.66
C SER A 114 5.59 -14.19 7.32
N CYS A 115 6.09 -13.24 6.53
CA CYS A 115 6.78 -13.53 5.29
C CYS A 115 8.29 -13.61 5.55
N ILE A 116 8.86 -14.82 5.44
CA ILE A 116 10.29 -15.05 5.70
C ILE A 116 11.19 -14.15 4.85
N PHE A 117 10.82 -13.88 3.60
CA PHE A 117 11.58 -12.99 2.72
C PHE A 117 11.55 -11.54 3.18
N CYS A 118 10.41 -11.07 3.72
CA CYS A 118 10.34 -9.72 4.30
C CYS A 118 11.20 -9.63 5.55
N GLN A 119 11.20 -10.67 6.40
CA GLN A 119 12.06 -10.75 7.58
C GLN A 119 13.54 -10.70 7.21
N THR A 120 13.97 -11.49 6.22
CA THR A 120 15.36 -11.44 5.73
C THR A 120 15.79 -10.04 5.29
N VAL A 121 14.90 -9.29 4.62
CA VAL A 121 15.17 -7.89 4.26
C VAL A 121 15.36 -7.03 5.51
N LEU A 122 14.48 -7.15 6.50
CA LEU A 122 14.57 -6.38 7.75
C LEU A 122 15.83 -6.71 8.56
N ASP A 123 16.15 -8.00 8.68
CA ASP A 123 17.32 -8.49 9.41
C ASP A 123 18.63 -8.02 8.75
N SER A 124 18.68 -8.02 7.41
CA SER A 124 19.87 -7.53 6.67
C SER A 124 20.17 -6.04 6.88
N LEU A 125 19.19 -5.28 7.35
CA LEU A 125 19.31 -3.86 7.70
C LEU A 125 19.66 -3.65 9.18
N GLU A 126 19.69 -4.71 10.02
CA GLU A 126 20.14 -4.63 11.42
C GLU A 126 21.66 -4.80 11.57
N GLU A 127 22.30 -5.48 10.62
CA GLU A 127 23.73 -5.81 10.67
C GLU A 127 24.64 -4.71 10.08
N GLN A 128 24.08 -3.54 9.71
CA GLN A 128 24.80 -2.36 9.18
C GLN A 128 24.86 -1.23 10.21
#